data_AF-A0A2G2EAY0-F1
#
_entry.id   AF-A0A2G2EAY0-F1
#
_cell.length_a   1.000
_cell.length_b   1.000
_cell.length_c   1.000
_cell.angle_alpha   90.00
_cell.angle_beta   90.00
_cell.angle_gamma   90.00
#
_symmetry.space_group_name_H-M   'P 1'
#
loop_
_entity.id
_entity.type
_entity.pdbx_description
1 polymer ?
#
loop_
_entity_poly.entity_id
_entity_poly.type
_entity_poly.pdbx_seq_one_letter_code
_entity_poly.pdbx_strand_id
1 'polypeptide(L)'
;MAIVLFARVGTNYISISTARIIFMIAGASALVLNLFSFQSNKQNPVFTLVFWLGSVVLFVGLIFQFKHWPYHKVIVIVGLAITGISFFLSPSLLTGKSDTSDVLDDPKNQV
;
A
#
# COMPACT_ATOMS: atom_id res chain seq x y z
N MET A 1 -7.85 -0.05 15.47
CA MET A 1 -7.86 1.38 15.84
C MET A 1 -8.57 2.27 14.82
N ALA A 2 -8.43 2.05 13.51
CA ALA A 2 -9.14 2.83 12.50
C ALA A 2 -10.67 2.93 12.73
N ILE A 3 -11.32 1.82 13.10
CA ILE A 3 -12.76 1.79 13.42
C ILE A 3 -13.12 2.79 14.54
N VAL A 4 -12.30 2.88 15.59
CA VAL A 4 -12.52 3.81 16.71
C VAL A 4 -12.39 5.27 16.23
N LEU A 5 -11.45 5.54 15.31
CA LEU A 5 -11.19 6.88 14.79
C LEU A 5 -12.23 7.37 13.80
N PHE A 6 -12.68 6.51 12.89
CA PHE A 6 -13.57 6.90 11.79
C PHE A 6 -15.04 6.59 12.06
N ALA A 7 -15.36 5.44 12.67
CA ALA A 7 -16.74 5.06 12.98
C ALA A 7 -17.18 5.51 14.38
N ARG A 8 -16.26 6.08 15.20
CA ARG A 8 -16.48 6.43 16.62
C ARG A 8 -17.03 5.28 17.48
N VAL A 9 -16.83 4.03 17.05
CA VAL A 9 -17.26 2.85 17.81
C VAL A 9 -16.18 2.51 18.84
N GLY A 10 -16.55 2.34 20.11
CA GLY A 10 -15.62 1.91 21.17
C GLY A 10 -14.85 3.04 21.86
N THR A 11 -15.25 4.30 21.68
CA THR A 11 -14.65 5.47 22.37
C THR A 11 -14.79 5.42 23.90
N ASN A 12 -15.70 4.58 24.42
CA ASN A 12 -15.87 4.34 25.85
C ASN A 12 -14.72 3.55 26.48
N TYR A 13 -13.99 2.76 25.68
CA TYR A 13 -12.87 1.95 26.16
C TYR A 13 -11.51 2.54 25.80
N ILE A 14 -11.40 3.21 24.64
CA ILE A 14 -10.14 3.76 24.15
C ILE A 14 -10.36 5.22 23.72
N SER A 15 -9.57 6.12 24.31
CA SER A 15 -9.63 7.54 23.95
C SER A 15 -9.22 7.77 22.49
N ILE A 16 -9.82 8.79 21.86
CA ILE A 16 -9.51 9.18 20.48
C ILE A 16 -8.01 9.50 20.31
N SER A 17 -7.40 10.14 21.31
CA SER A 17 -5.97 10.46 21.29
C SER A 17 -5.09 9.22 21.32
N THR A 18 -5.40 8.25 22.18
CA THR A 18 -4.68 6.97 22.25
C THR A 18 -4.82 6.19 20.94
N ALA A 19 -6.02 6.12 20.39
CA ALA A 19 -6.28 5.45 19.12
C ALA A 19 -5.48 6.08 17.96
N ARG A 20 -5.32 7.42 17.94
CA ARG A 20 -4.50 8.12 16.93
C ARG A 20 -3.03 7.72 17.03
N ILE A 21 -2.48 7.68 18.24
CA ILE A 21 -1.06 7.32 18.46
C ILE A 21 -0.81 5.89 17.98
N ILE A 22 -1.65 4.93 18.39
CA ILE A 22 -1.52 3.53 17.97
C ILE A 22 -1.65 3.42 16.45
N PHE A 23 -2.59 4.15 15.84
CA PHE A 23 -2.74 4.18 14.39
C PHE A 23 -1.51 4.74 13.67
N MET A 24 -0.91 5.83 14.17
CA MET A 24 0.31 6.41 13.60
C MET A 24 1.50 5.46 13.69
N ILE A 25 1.70 4.81 14.84
CA ILE A 25 2.79 3.84 15.01
C ILE A 25 2.59 2.65 14.08
N ALA A 26 1.39 2.06 14.06
CA ALA A 26 1.11 0.91 13.21
C ALA A 26 1.25 1.24 11.71
N GLY A 27 0.76 2.42 11.28
CA GLY A 27 0.89 2.87 9.89
C GLY A 27 2.34 3.14 9.49
N ALA A 28 3.12 3.80 10.35
CA ALA A 28 4.54 4.03 10.11
C ALA A 28 5.33 2.70 10.04
N SER A 29 5.08 1.78 10.97
CA SER A 29 5.68 0.44 10.93
C SER A 29 5.32 -0.32 9.67
N ALA A 30 4.05 -0.28 9.24
CA ALA A 30 3.62 -0.92 7.99
C ALA A 30 4.33 -0.35 6.76
N LEU A 31 4.53 0.97 6.68
CA LEU A 31 5.29 1.60 5.59
C LEU A 31 6.75 1.18 5.57
N VAL A 32 7.38 1.09 6.74
CA VAL A 32 8.77 0.64 6.87
C VAL A 32 8.90 -0.83 6.47
N LEU A 33 8.01 -1.69 6.94
CA LEU A 33 7.99 -3.10 6.56
C LEU A 33 7.73 -3.29 5.06
N ASN A 34 6.84 -2.47 4.47
CA ASN A 34 6.60 -2.48 3.03
C ASN A 34 7.86 -2.08 2.25
N LEU A 35 8.64 -1.11 2.74
CA LEU A 35 9.92 -0.73 2.14
C LEU A 35 10.94 -1.88 2.17
N PHE A 36 11.04 -2.61 3.29
CA PHE A 36 11.93 -3.78 3.36
C PHE A 36 11.46 -4.92 2.46
N SER A 37 10.15 -5.08 2.25
CA SER A 37 9.62 -6.08 1.32
C SER A 37 10.03 -5.85 -0.14
N PHE A 38 10.41 -4.61 -0.49
CA PHE A 38 10.90 -4.23 -1.81
C PHE A 38 12.13 -5.03 -2.26
N GLN A 39 13.02 -5.36 -1.33
CA GLN A 39 14.25 -6.09 -1.64
C GLN A 39 14.02 -7.60 -1.85
N SER A 40 12.91 -8.14 -1.34
CA SER A 40 12.71 -9.58 -1.25
C SER A 40 11.66 -10.14 -2.21
N ASN A 41 10.94 -9.28 -2.95
CA ASN A 41 9.79 -9.69 -3.76
C ASN A 41 10.12 -9.77 -5.26
N LYS A 42 9.63 -10.80 -5.95
CA LYS A 42 9.79 -11.00 -7.42
C LYS A 42 8.87 -10.10 -8.27
N GLN A 43 8.15 -9.16 -7.65
CA GLN A 43 7.28 -8.23 -8.36
C GLN A 43 8.10 -7.16 -9.09
N ASN A 44 7.50 -6.53 -10.10
CA ASN A 44 8.14 -5.45 -10.83
C ASN A 44 8.51 -4.30 -9.85
N PRO A 45 9.80 -3.93 -9.73
CA PRO A 45 10.24 -2.94 -8.74
C PRO A 45 9.55 -1.58 -8.92
N VAL A 46 9.18 -1.22 -10.15
CA VAL A 46 8.45 0.03 -10.43
C VAL A 46 7.06 0.00 -9.78
N PHE A 47 6.36 -1.14 -9.85
CA PHE A 47 5.03 -1.30 -9.26
C PHE A 47 5.06 -1.14 -7.75
N THR A 48 5.99 -1.84 -7.08
CA THR A 48 6.13 -1.76 -5.63
C THR A 48 6.54 -0.35 -5.18
N LEU A 49 7.30 0.39 -5.99
CA LEU A 49 7.73 1.75 -5.67
C LEU A 49 6.55 2.71 -5.76
N VAL A 50 5.74 2.63 -6.81
CA VAL A 50 4.53 3.45 -6.98
C VAL A 50 3.53 3.16 -5.85
N PHE A 51 3.32 1.88 -5.50
CA PHE A 51 2.47 1.50 -4.39
C PHE A 51 2.96 2.05 -3.05
N TRP A 52 4.27 1.94 -2.78
CA TRP A 52 4.89 2.48 -1.58
C TRP A 52 4.74 4.00 -1.50
N LEU A 53 5.00 4.70 -2.60
CA LEU A 53 4.87 6.16 -2.70
C LEU A 53 3.42 6.61 -2.46
N GLY A 54 2.45 5.92 -3.08
CA GLY A 54 1.03 6.15 -2.84
C GLY A 54 0.64 5.92 -1.38
N SER A 55 1.21 4.90 -0.74
CA SER A 55 0.95 4.58 0.66
C SER A 55 1.50 5.65 1.59
N VAL A 56 2.67 6.22 1.28
CA VAL A 56 3.25 7.38 2.00
C VAL A 56 2.33 8.59 1.86
N VAL A 57 1.91 8.93 0.64
CA VAL A 57 1.00 10.07 0.40
C VAL A 57 -0.32 9.90 1.15
N LEU A 58 -0.90 8.70 1.12
CA LEU A 58 -2.12 8.38 1.88
C LEU A 58 -1.91 8.56 3.38
N PHE A 59 -0.79 8.05 3.92
CA PHE A 59 -0.48 8.16 5.34
C PHE A 59 -0.30 9.61 5.78
N VAL A 60 0.39 10.43 4.99
CA VAL A 60 0.53 11.88 5.22
C VAL A 60 -0.84 12.57 5.22
N GLY A 61 -1.71 12.23 4.26
CA GLY A 61 -3.08 12.75 4.21
C GLY A 61 -3.88 12.42 5.47
N LEU A 62 -3.74 11.20 5.99
CA LEU A 62 -4.41 10.77 7.22
C LEU A 62 -3.91 11.53 8.45
N ILE A 63 -2.61 11.83 8.53
CA ILE A 63 -2.05 12.69 9.59
C ILE A 63 -2.65 14.11 9.50
N PHE A 64 -2.72 14.67 8.29
CA PHE A 64 -3.30 16.00 8.06
C PHE A 64 -4.77 16.05 8.47
N GLN A 65 -5.51 14.97 8.23
CA GLN A 65 -6.90 14.84 8.66
C GLN A 65 -7.02 14.90 10.18
N PHE A 66 -6.10 14.28 10.93
CA PHE A 66 -6.12 14.36 12.39
C PHE A 66 -5.73 15.75 12.91
N LYS A 67 -4.79 16.43 12.26
CA LYS A 67 -4.38 17.81 12.57
C LYS A 67 -5.36 18.89 12.08
N HIS A 68 -6.44 18.50 11.37
CA HIS A 68 -7.41 19.42 10.77
C HIS A 68 -6.78 20.44 9.83
N TRP A 69 -5.70 20.06 9.15
CA TRP A 69 -5.05 20.93 8.18
C TRP A 69 -5.89 21.08 6.90
N PRO A 70 -5.79 22.22 6.20
CA PRO A 70 -6.50 22.42 4.94
C PRO A 70 -6.07 21.36 3.91
N TYR A 71 -6.97 21.03 2.98
CA TYR A 71 -6.76 20.04 1.92
C TYR A 71 -6.58 18.58 2.35
N HIS A 72 -6.71 18.24 3.65
CA HIS A 72 -6.56 16.86 4.13
C HIS A 72 -7.39 15.84 3.35
N LYS A 73 -8.65 16.16 3.02
CA LYS A 73 -9.53 15.26 2.25
C LYS A 73 -8.98 14.98 0.86
N VAL A 74 -8.47 16.01 0.17
CA VAL A 74 -7.94 15.90 -1.18
C VAL A 74 -6.70 14.99 -1.19
N ILE A 75 -5.79 15.20 -0.25
CA ILE A 75 -4.56 14.40 -0.13
C ILE A 75 -4.89 12.94 0.17
N VAL A 76 -5.84 12.67 1.07
CA VAL A 76 -6.30 11.31 1.37
C VAL A 76 -6.91 10.65 0.13
N ILE A 77 -7.78 11.35 -0.61
CA ILE A 77 -8.41 10.81 -1.82
C ILE A 77 -7.35 10.49 -2.88
N VAL A 78 -6.39 11.40 -3.10
CA VAL A 78 -5.31 11.18 -4.07
C VAL A 78 -4.44 9.98 -3.66
N GLY A 79 -4.01 9.90 -2.39
CA GLY A 79 -3.24 8.76 -1.90
C GLY A 79 -3.99 7.43 -2.02
N LEU A 80 -5.30 7.45 -1.76
CA LEU A 80 -6.17 6.28 -1.91
C LEU A 80 -6.33 5.90 -3.39
N ALA A 81 -6.45 6.87 -4.29
CA ALA A 81 -6.53 6.61 -5.72
C ALA A 81 -5.23 5.98 -6.24
N ILE A 82 -4.07 6.51 -5.86
CA ILE A 82 -2.77 5.94 -6.27
C ILE A 82 -2.63 4.50 -5.78
N THR A 83 -2.85 4.26 -4.49
CA THR A 83 -2.73 2.90 -3.91
C THR A 83 -3.79 1.93 -4.43
N GLY A 84 -5.03 2.40 -4.61
CA GLY A 84 -6.13 1.61 -5.15
C GLY A 84 -5.93 1.25 -6.62
N ILE A 85 -5.48 2.20 -7.44
CA ILE A 85 -5.14 1.93 -8.85
C ILE A 85 -3.96 0.96 -8.92
N SER A 86 -2.92 1.11 -8.10
CA SER A 86 -1.85 0.10 -8.03
C SER A 86 -2.40 -1.28 -7.69
N PHE A 87 -3.33 -1.41 -6.75
CA PHE A 87 -3.93 -2.72 -6.45
C PHE A 87 -4.74 -3.28 -7.63
N PHE A 88 -5.46 -2.41 -8.36
CA PHE A 88 -6.27 -2.81 -9.52
C PHE A 88 -5.44 -3.12 -10.76
N LEU A 89 -4.29 -2.47 -10.92
CA LEU A 89 -3.30 -2.73 -11.97
C LEU A 89 -2.34 -3.87 -11.63
N SER A 90 -2.54 -4.54 -10.48
CA SER A 90 -1.70 -5.65 -10.05
C SER A 90 -1.54 -6.66 -11.20
N PRO A 91 -0.30 -7.11 -11.48
CA PRO A 91 0.02 -7.98 -12.62
C PRO A 91 -0.77 -9.29 -12.64
N SER A 92 -1.46 -9.65 -11.55
CA SER A 92 -2.46 -10.72 -11.48
C SER A 92 -3.53 -10.67 -12.59
N LEU A 93 -3.87 -9.49 -13.12
CA LEU A 93 -4.78 -9.32 -14.27
C LEU A 93 -4.05 -9.11 -15.61
N LEU A 94 -2.74 -8.87 -15.57
CA LEU A 94 -1.88 -8.71 -16.76
C LEU A 94 -1.16 -10.02 -17.15
N THR A 95 -1.15 -11.05 -16.29
CA THR A 95 -0.75 -12.43 -16.63
C THR A 95 -1.85 -13.14 -17.45
N GLY A 96 -2.32 -12.47 -18.49
CA GLY A 96 -3.14 -13.03 -19.56
C GLY A 96 -2.40 -13.16 -20.89
N LYS A 97 -1.11 -12.78 -20.99
CA LYS A 97 -0.37 -12.97 -22.24
C LYS A 97 1.15 -13.03 -22.09
N SER A 98 1.65 -14.23 -22.41
CA SER A 98 2.95 -14.59 -22.99
C SER A 98 4.23 -14.19 -22.25
N ASP A 99 4.78 -15.14 -21.48
CA ASP A 99 6.21 -15.45 -21.60
C ASP A 99 6.35 -16.91 -22.07
N THR A 100 6.31 -17.06 -23.40
CA THR A 100 6.71 -18.26 -24.11
C THR A 100 8.24 -18.34 -24.11
N SER A 101 8.85 -18.51 -22.94
CA SER A 101 10.30 -18.73 -22.80
C SER A 101 10.67 -20.11 -22.25
N ASP A 102 9.70 -20.93 -21.84
CA ASP A 102 9.91 -22.30 -21.35
C ASP A 102 9.94 -23.38 -22.45
N VAL A 103 10.07 -22.99 -23.73
CA VAL A 103 10.11 -23.94 -24.88
C VAL A 103 11.53 -24.18 -25.40
N LEU A 104 12.56 -23.56 -24.81
CA LEU A 104 13.96 -23.73 -25.25
C LEU A 104 14.79 -24.68 -24.38
N ASP A 105 14.16 -25.44 -23.49
CA ASP A 105 14.82 -26.43 -22.63
C ASP A 105 14.47 -27.88 -23.09
N ASP A 106 14.50 -28.13 -24.40
CA ASP A 106 14.40 -29.48 -24.97
C ASP A 106 15.81 -30.05 -25.21
N PRO A 107 16.28 -31.01 -24.39
CA PRO A 107 17.62 -31.60 -24.51
C PRO A 107 17.78 -32.56 -25.71
N LYS A 108 16.86 -32.57 -26.68
CA LYS A 108 16.91 -33.48 -27.85
C LYS A 108 17.69 -32.98 -29.07
N ASN A 109 18.38 -31.84 -29.00
CA ASN A 109 19.21 -31.36 -30.09
C ASN A 109 20.69 -31.21 -29.72
N GLN A 110 21.28 -32.26 -29.17
CA GLN A 110 22.72 -32.47 -29.25
C GLN A 110 22.97 -33.74 -30.05
N VAL A 111 23.63 -33.52 -31.19
CA VAL A 111 24.02 -34.44 -32.26
C VAL A 111 24.96 -35.52 -31.74
#